data_AF-X0WP07-F1
#
_entry.id   AF-X0WP07-F1
#
_cell.length_a   1.000
_cell.length_b   1.000
_cell.length_c   1.000
_cell.angle_alpha   90.00
_cell.angle_beta   90.00
_cell.angle_gamma   90.00
#
_symmetry.space_group_name_H-M   'P 1'
#
loop_
_entity.id
_entity.type
_entity.pdbx_description
1 polymer ?
#
loop_
_entity_poly.entity_id
_entity_poly.type
_entity_poly.pdbx_seq_one_letter_code
_entity_poly.pdbx_strand_id
1 'polypeptide(L)'
;LSSLPVAIFKDAVKGKNGFCPMFFGWDVRPERTQEWYDKTRESIPETDLGTLTPEMYMQCNYPKTAEEALEPAQTIAAFNLESLKWMMSEIRNPIPMPDFDDSIVHVYKQHTLGNFYIAATDTSHGVGKDYSVTVIMNVKTGEVVADVFSNIVSEEELAMHSVNLLKYYGSPLWFIEDNDWGRSTILAAMRLHYKNFGYQDKAKTKIGYHTIGGDSGRNALWGSLIPAINNKIILVYNKAGLLQFF
;
A
#
# COMPACT_ATOMS: atom_id res chain seq x y z
N LEU A 1 -4.14 18.68 -1.26
CA LEU A 1 -4.45 19.95 -1.98
C LEU A 1 -5.76 19.75 -2.74
N SER A 2 -6.78 20.59 -2.56
CA SER A 2 -8.03 20.47 -3.32
C SER A 2 -7.81 20.82 -4.79
N SER A 3 -8.42 20.07 -5.72
CA SER A 3 -8.30 20.35 -7.15
C SER A 3 -8.94 21.71 -7.53
N LEU A 4 -8.45 22.32 -8.61
CA LEU A 4 -8.98 23.59 -9.10
C LEU A 4 -10.51 23.56 -9.34
N PRO A 5 -11.11 22.51 -9.94
CA PRO A 5 -12.57 22.42 -10.08
C PRO A 5 -13.32 22.42 -8.75
N VAL A 6 -12.80 21.71 -7.73
CA VAL A 6 -13.41 21.67 -6.39
C VAL A 6 -13.37 23.03 -5.72
N ALA A 7 -12.27 23.77 -5.87
CA ALA A 7 -12.16 25.13 -5.35
C ALA A 7 -13.16 26.08 -6.01
N ILE A 8 -13.28 26.04 -7.35
CA ILE A 8 -14.23 26.86 -8.11
C ILE A 8 -15.67 26.57 -7.68
N PHE A 9 -16.05 25.30 -7.55
CA PHE A 9 -17.41 24.94 -7.11
C PHE A 9 -17.69 25.43 -5.69
N LYS A 10 -16.75 25.21 -4.75
CA LYS A 10 -16.91 25.66 -3.35
C LYS A 10 -17.03 27.19 -3.24
N ASP A 11 -16.31 27.93 -4.08
CA ASP A 11 -16.44 29.39 -4.14
C ASP A 11 -17.74 29.84 -4.80
N ALA A 12 -18.24 29.09 -5.80
CA ALA A 12 -19.54 29.35 -6.43
C ALA A 12 -20.69 29.16 -5.44
N VAL A 13 -20.67 28.09 -4.64
CA VAL A 13 -21.64 27.85 -3.53
C VAL A 13 -21.63 29.00 -2.52
N LYS A 14 -20.46 29.62 -2.29
CA LYS A 14 -20.31 30.76 -1.38
C LYS A 14 -20.58 32.12 -2.05
N GLY A 15 -20.94 32.16 -3.33
CA GLY A 15 -21.13 33.40 -4.09
C GLY A 15 -19.86 34.24 -4.26
N LYS A 16 -18.67 33.64 -4.12
CA LYS A 16 -17.37 34.32 -4.21
C LYS A 16 -16.86 34.47 -5.64
N ASN A 17 -17.51 33.82 -6.60
CA ASN A 17 -17.21 33.91 -8.01
C ASN A 17 -18.51 34.06 -8.82
N GLY A 18 -18.39 34.27 -10.14
CA GLY A 18 -19.54 34.47 -11.03
C GLY A 18 -20.20 33.19 -11.54
N PHE A 19 -19.88 32.02 -10.98
CA PHE A 19 -20.47 30.75 -11.43
C PHE A 19 -21.75 30.41 -10.65
N CYS A 20 -22.69 29.74 -11.31
CA CYS A 20 -23.88 29.16 -10.68
C CYS A 20 -23.63 27.67 -10.39
N PRO A 21 -23.50 27.25 -9.11
CA PRO A 21 -23.27 25.86 -8.77
C PRO A 21 -24.54 25.04 -8.99
N MET A 22 -24.42 23.95 -9.74
CA MET A 22 -25.51 22.98 -9.92
C MET A 22 -25.01 21.59 -9.56
N PHE A 23 -25.79 20.85 -8.79
CA PHE A 23 -25.52 19.47 -8.44
C PHE A 23 -26.83 18.67 -8.47
N PHE A 24 -26.76 17.44 -8.98
CA PHE A 24 -27.89 16.53 -9.07
C PHE A 24 -27.48 15.19 -8.49
N GLY A 25 -28.09 14.82 -7.36
CA GLY A 25 -27.89 13.52 -6.74
C GLY A 25 -28.46 12.39 -7.58
N TRP A 26 -28.06 11.15 -7.27
CA TRP A 26 -28.56 9.97 -7.98
C TRP A 26 -30.09 9.80 -7.85
N ASP A 27 -30.68 10.28 -6.74
CA ASP A 27 -32.09 10.20 -6.37
C ASP A 27 -32.98 11.26 -7.04
N VAL A 28 -32.41 12.17 -7.83
CA VAL A 28 -33.18 13.12 -8.66
C VAL A 28 -34.05 12.40 -9.71
N ARG A 29 -33.67 11.17 -10.07
CA ARG A 29 -34.42 10.32 -10.98
C ARG A 29 -35.48 9.50 -10.21
N PRO A 30 -36.78 9.66 -10.49
CA PRO A 30 -37.85 8.99 -9.72
C PRO A 30 -37.74 7.47 -9.69
N GLU A 31 -37.15 6.84 -10.71
CA GLU A 31 -36.95 5.40 -10.79
C GLU A 31 -35.79 4.88 -9.92
N ARG A 32 -34.90 5.76 -9.46
CA ARG A 32 -33.77 5.40 -8.61
C ARG A 32 -34.18 5.54 -7.15
N THR A 33 -34.76 4.46 -6.62
CA THR A 33 -35.10 4.32 -5.21
C THR A 33 -33.93 3.79 -4.39
N GLN A 34 -34.05 3.75 -3.06
CA GLN A 34 -33.05 3.08 -2.21
C GLN A 34 -32.89 1.59 -2.59
N GLU A 35 -33.98 0.91 -2.94
CA GLU A 35 -33.93 -0.47 -3.42
C GLU A 35 -33.14 -0.61 -4.72
N TRP A 36 -33.26 0.38 -5.63
CA TRP A 36 -32.41 0.44 -6.83
C TRP A 36 -30.94 0.62 -6.46
N TYR A 37 -30.62 1.49 -5.49
CA TYR A 37 -29.25 1.73 -5.04
C TYR A 37 -28.63 0.45 -4.48
N ASP A 38 -29.34 -0.23 -3.58
CA ASP A 38 -28.86 -1.46 -2.94
C ASP A 38 -28.69 -2.59 -3.95
N LYS A 39 -29.66 -2.77 -4.86
CA LYS A 39 -29.58 -3.75 -5.94
C LYS A 39 -28.43 -3.45 -6.90
N THR A 40 -28.24 -2.17 -7.26
CA THR A 40 -27.14 -1.75 -8.13
C THR A 40 -25.81 -2.09 -7.48
N ARG A 41 -25.64 -1.76 -6.19
CA ARG A 41 -24.45 -2.09 -5.39
C ARG A 41 -24.12 -3.59 -5.40
N GLU A 42 -25.13 -4.45 -5.22
CA GLU A 42 -24.95 -5.91 -5.21
C GLU A 42 -24.64 -6.48 -6.60
N SER A 43 -25.05 -5.78 -7.67
CA SER A 43 -24.90 -6.22 -9.04
C SER A 43 -23.62 -5.74 -9.74
N ILE A 44 -22.74 -5.02 -9.05
CA ILE A 44 -21.52 -4.46 -9.65
C ILE A 44 -20.57 -5.62 -10.01
N PRO A 45 -20.18 -5.77 -11.29
CA PRO A 45 -19.22 -6.79 -11.69
C PRO A 45 -17.86 -6.58 -11.00
N GLU A 46 -17.21 -7.66 -10.61
CA GLU A 46 -15.86 -7.59 -10.02
C GLU A 46 -14.84 -6.91 -10.95
N THR A 47 -15.04 -6.99 -12.26
CA THR A 47 -14.22 -6.30 -13.27
C THR A 47 -14.32 -4.78 -13.18
N ASP A 48 -15.47 -4.27 -12.77
CA ASP A 48 -15.79 -2.83 -12.76
C ASP A 48 -15.46 -2.20 -11.41
N LEU A 49 -15.38 -3.01 -10.35
CA LEU A 49 -14.95 -2.58 -9.02
C LEU A 49 -13.49 -2.11 -9.02
N GLY A 50 -12.62 -2.69 -9.83
CA GLY A 50 -11.19 -2.38 -9.81
C GLY A 50 -10.59 -2.58 -8.41
N THR A 51 -10.17 -1.50 -7.75
CA THR A 51 -9.67 -1.49 -6.36
C THR A 51 -10.71 -1.04 -5.33
N LEU A 52 -11.95 -0.75 -5.74
CA LEU A 52 -13.00 -0.22 -4.89
C LEU A 52 -13.86 -1.35 -4.31
N THR A 53 -14.39 -1.13 -3.11
CA THR A 53 -15.52 -1.93 -2.63
C THR A 53 -16.81 -1.52 -3.36
N PRO A 54 -17.85 -2.36 -3.42
CA PRO A 54 -19.14 -1.98 -4.00
C PRO A 54 -19.72 -0.69 -3.41
N GLU A 55 -19.58 -0.49 -2.10
CA GLU A 55 -20.03 0.74 -1.43
C GLU A 55 -19.25 1.97 -1.92
N MET A 56 -17.92 1.87 -1.99
CA MET A 56 -17.08 2.95 -2.49
C MET A 56 -17.39 3.25 -3.96
N TYR A 57 -17.55 2.23 -4.80
CA TYR A 57 -17.94 2.41 -6.19
C TYR A 57 -19.25 3.20 -6.31
N MET A 58 -20.26 2.87 -5.48
CA MET A 58 -21.53 3.58 -5.48
C MET A 58 -21.39 5.03 -5.05
N GLN A 59 -20.61 5.32 -3.99
CA GLN A 59 -20.36 6.70 -3.55
C GLN A 59 -19.66 7.55 -4.63
N CYS A 60 -18.77 6.94 -5.42
CA CYS A 60 -18.06 7.63 -6.51
C CYS A 60 -18.94 7.93 -7.70
N ASN A 61 -19.75 6.94 -8.11
CA ASN A 61 -20.52 7.00 -9.35
C ASN A 61 -21.93 7.55 -9.14
N TYR A 62 -22.45 7.47 -7.92
CA TYR A 62 -23.82 7.83 -7.54
C TYR A 62 -23.85 8.60 -6.21
N PRO A 63 -23.21 9.77 -6.10
CA PRO A 63 -23.29 10.61 -4.91
C PRO A 63 -24.70 11.19 -4.74
N LYS A 64 -25.17 11.33 -3.49
CA LYS A 64 -26.46 11.93 -3.16
C LYS A 64 -26.35 13.43 -2.94
N THR A 65 -25.21 13.91 -2.44
CA THR A 65 -24.98 15.33 -2.13
C THR A 65 -23.76 15.91 -2.85
N ALA A 66 -23.73 17.22 -3.02
CA ALA A 66 -22.59 17.92 -3.61
C ALA A 66 -21.35 17.76 -2.72
N GLU A 67 -21.55 17.73 -1.40
CA GLU A 67 -20.54 17.43 -0.41
C GLU A 67 -19.94 16.05 -0.64
N GLU A 68 -20.73 14.98 -0.77
CA GLU A 68 -20.22 13.63 -1.09
C GLU A 68 -19.45 13.58 -2.41
N ALA A 69 -19.92 14.30 -3.44
CA ALA A 69 -19.28 14.33 -4.75
C ALA A 69 -17.96 15.14 -4.78
N LEU A 70 -17.82 16.12 -3.89
CA LEU A 70 -16.70 17.08 -3.84
C LEU A 70 -15.81 16.91 -2.62
N GLU A 71 -16.20 16.04 -1.70
CA GLU A 71 -15.25 15.37 -0.84
C GLU A 71 -14.14 14.86 -1.76
N PRO A 72 -12.87 15.09 -1.40
CA PRO A 72 -11.77 14.50 -2.13
C PRO A 72 -12.04 13.01 -2.06
N ALA A 73 -12.61 12.53 -3.15
CA ALA A 73 -13.08 11.21 -3.42
C ALA A 73 -12.75 10.32 -2.21
N GLN A 74 -13.68 10.11 -1.26
CA GLN A 74 -13.46 9.08 -0.21
C GLN A 74 -13.08 7.73 -0.86
N THR A 75 -13.36 7.61 -2.16
CA THR A 75 -12.65 6.93 -3.26
C THR A 75 -11.13 6.70 -3.21
N ILE A 76 -10.29 7.29 -2.35
CA ILE A 76 -8.83 7.00 -2.38
C ILE A 76 -8.23 6.56 -1.03
N ALA A 77 -8.95 6.61 0.09
CA ALA A 77 -8.48 5.90 1.28
C ALA A 77 -9.00 4.47 1.21
N ALA A 78 -8.30 3.59 0.49
CA ALA A 78 -8.53 2.14 0.56
C ALA A 78 -8.52 1.64 2.03
N PHE A 79 -7.93 2.44 2.93
CA PHE A 79 -7.72 2.16 4.34
C PHE A 79 -8.54 3.09 5.25
N ASN A 80 -9.00 2.54 6.37
CA ASN A 80 -9.78 3.23 7.38
C ASN A 80 -8.92 4.31 8.08
N LEU A 81 -9.33 5.56 7.96
CA LEU A 81 -8.60 6.71 8.50
C LEU A 81 -8.42 6.69 10.02
N GLU A 82 -9.35 6.10 10.79
CA GLU A 82 -9.21 5.98 12.24
C GLU A 82 -8.08 5.00 12.59
N SER A 83 -8.04 3.85 11.90
CA SER A 83 -6.95 2.89 12.04
C SER A 83 -5.60 3.47 11.64
N LEU A 84 -5.54 4.27 10.57
CA LEU A 84 -4.32 4.97 10.17
C LEU A 84 -3.89 6.04 11.18
N LYS A 85 -4.83 6.83 11.72
CA LYS A 85 -4.53 7.81 12.77
C LYS A 85 -4.04 7.16 14.06
N TRP A 86 -4.61 6.01 14.43
CA TRP A 86 -4.14 5.22 15.56
C TRP A 86 -2.73 4.67 15.28
N MET A 87 -2.46 4.18 14.07
CA MET A 87 -1.12 3.71 13.71
C MET A 87 -0.09 4.85 13.70
N MET A 88 -0.51 6.08 13.37
CA MET A 88 0.33 7.28 13.47
C MET A 88 0.79 7.55 14.91
N SER A 89 -0.02 7.20 15.93
CA SER A 89 0.42 7.29 17.34
C SER A 89 1.38 6.17 17.77
N GLU A 90 1.50 5.11 16.97
CA GLU A 90 2.39 3.96 17.22
C GLU A 90 3.72 4.05 16.45
N ILE A 91 3.97 5.15 15.72
CA ILE A 91 5.23 5.39 15.00
C ILE A 91 6.43 5.28 15.95
N ARG A 92 7.50 4.66 15.46
CA ARG A 92 8.75 4.48 16.21
C ARG A 92 9.91 5.08 15.44
N ASN A 93 10.84 5.68 16.17
CA ASN A 93 12.13 6.02 15.60
C ASN A 93 12.96 4.75 15.42
N PRO A 94 13.79 4.66 14.37
CA PRO A 94 14.74 3.58 14.21
C PRO A 94 15.68 3.49 15.42
N ILE A 95 15.98 2.27 15.82
CA ILE A 95 17.01 1.92 16.79
C ILE A 95 18.35 1.95 16.04
N PRO A 96 19.31 2.80 16.44
CA PRO A 96 20.63 2.84 15.80
C PRO A 96 21.33 1.50 15.89
N MET A 97 21.86 1.01 14.78
CA MET A 97 22.54 -0.27 14.71
C MET A 97 23.95 -0.12 14.14
N PRO A 98 25.00 -0.60 14.82
CA PRO A 98 26.39 -0.34 14.42
C PRO A 98 26.78 -0.95 13.06
N ASP A 99 26.10 -2.01 12.64
CA ASP A 99 26.40 -2.74 11.41
C ASP A 99 25.57 -2.25 10.20
N PHE A 100 24.72 -1.24 10.39
CA PHE A 100 23.82 -0.73 9.36
C PHE A 100 23.99 0.78 9.16
N ASP A 101 23.73 1.23 7.94
CA ASP A 101 23.61 2.66 7.65
C ASP A 101 22.20 3.11 8.03
N ASP A 102 22.10 3.87 9.12
CA ASP A 102 20.84 4.40 9.67
C ASP A 102 20.08 5.31 8.68
N SER A 103 20.71 5.76 7.58
CA SER A 103 20.03 6.54 6.52
C SER A 103 19.32 5.68 5.48
N ILE A 104 19.62 4.38 5.44
CA ILE A 104 19.10 3.43 4.44
C ILE A 104 18.31 2.31 5.13
N VAL A 105 18.79 1.84 6.28
CA VAL A 105 18.25 0.70 7.02
C VAL A 105 17.69 1.17 8.34
N HIS A 106 16.43 0.84 8.59
CA HIS A 106 15.72 1.24 9.80
C HIS A 106 15.25 0.01 10.58
N VAL A 107 15.66 -0.10 11.84
CA VAL A 107 15.27 -1.19 12.74
C VAL A 107 14.34 -0.65 13.84
N TYR A 108 13.08 -1.06 13.88
CA TYR A 108 12.12 -0.60 14.91
C TYR A 108 11.95 -1.59 16.06
N LYS A 109 12.20 -2.88 15.79
CA LYS A 109 12.25 -3.94 16.81
C LYS A 109 13.37 -4.93 16.48
N GLN A 110 14.25 -5.15 17.45
CA GLN A 110 15.36 -6.10 17.31
C GLN A 110 14.86 -7.54 17.09
N HIS A 111 15.70 -8.35 16.46
CA HIS A 111 15.44 -9.77 16.27
C HIS A 111 15.28 -10.48 17.62
N THR A 112 14.22 -11.27 17.76
CA THR A 112 13.95 -12.05 18.98
C THR A 112 13.85 -13.53 18.63
N LEU A 113 14.56 -14.37 19.37
CA LEU A 113 14.51 -15.82 19.20
C LEU A 113 13.08 -16.36 19.38
N GLY A 114 12.69 -17.28 18.50
CA GLY A 114 11.35 -17.88 18.50
C GLY A 114 10.27 -17.10 17.73
N ASN A 115 10.60 -15.91 17.22
CA ASN A 115 9.75 -15.24 16.24
C ASN A 115 10.08 -15.70 14.82
N PHE A 116 9.08 -15.63 13.96
CA PHE A 116 9.21 -15.91 12.53
C PHE A 116 8.99 -14.62 11.75
N TYR A 117 9.82 -14.40 10.74
CA TYR A 117 9.79 -13.20 9.93
C TYR A 117 9.55 -13.56 8.47
N ILE A 118 9.04 -12.60 7.71
CA ILE A 118 8.88 -12.64 6.26
C ILE A 118 9.31 -11.29 5.70
N ALA A 119 9.85 -11.28 4.49
CA ALA A 119 10.28 -10.06 3.84
C ALA A 119 9.70 -9.92 2.44
N ALA A 120 9.43 -8.69 2.05
CA ALA A 120 9.01 -8.34 0.71
C ALA A 120 9.76 -7.10 0.22
N THR A 121 10.06 -7.05 -1.08
CA THR A 121 10.74 -5.93 -1.73
C THR A 121 9.96 -5.43 -2.93
N ASP A 122 9.70 -4.13 -2.94
CA ASP A 122 9.30 -3.37 -4.11
C ASP A 122 10.51 -2.58 -4.63
N THR A 123 10.89 -2.84 -5.87
CA THR A 123 12.07 -2.25 -6.50
C THR A 123 11.67 -1.11 -7.43
N SER A 124 12.34 0.02 -7.29
CA SER A 124 12.13 1.20 -8.11
C SER A 124 13.35 1.55 -8.97
N HIS A 125 13.20 2.54 -9.85
CA HIS A 125 14.25 3.02 -10.76
C HIS A 125 15.50 3.61 -10.06
N GLY A 126 15.46 3.95 -8.77
CA GLY A 126 16.64 4.42 -8.02
C GLY A 126 17.24 5.77 -8.46
N VAL A 127 16.54 6.56 -9.28
CA VAL A 127 17.02 7.89 -9.78
C VAL A 127 16.42 9.06 -8.98
N GLY A 128 16.10 8.85 -7.69
CA GLY A 128 15.58 9.89 -6.79
C GLY A 128 14.08 10.21 -6.94
N LYS A 129 13.36 9.53 -7.84
CA LYS A 129 11.91 9.74 -8.03
C LYS A 129 11.05 8.80 -7.18
N ASP A 130 11.38 7.51 -7.21
CA ASP A 130 10.66 6.44 -6.52
C ASP A 130 11.56 5.82 -5.46
N TYR A 131 10.95 5.25 -4.41
CA TYR A 131 11.67 4.58 -3.33
C TYR A 131 11.76 3.09 -3.62
N SER A 132 12.95 2.53 -3.45
CA SER A 132 13.14 1.09 -3.34
C SER A 132 13.01 0.69 -1.87
N VAL A 133 12.13 -0.26 -1.61
CA VAL A 133 11.73 -0.62 -0.24
C VAL A 133 11.82 -2.11 -0.03
N THR A 134 12.49 -2.53 1.05
CA THR A 134 12.40 -3.90 1.57
C THR A 134 11.84 -3.83 2.98
N VAL A 135 10.74 -4.52 3.26
CA VAL A 135 10.16 -4.59 4.61
C VAL A 135 10.39 -5.96 5.22
N ILE A 136 10.62 -6.03 6.53
CA ILE A 136 10.62 -7.27 7.31
C ILE A 136 9.46 -7.20 8.29
N MET A 137 8.56 -8.19 8.20
CA MET A 137 7.37 -8.30 9.04
C MET A 137 7.47 -9.52 9.95
N ASN A 138 7.12 -9.36 11.22
CA ASN A 138 6.91 -10.48 12.13
C ASN A 138 5.59 -11.18 11.76
N VAL A 139 5.66 -12.46 11.40
CA VAL A 139 4.50 -13.23 10.91
C VAL A 139 3.42 -13.40 11.98
N LYS A 140 3.80 -13.43 13.26
CA LYS A 140 2.86 -13.64 14.37
C LYS A 140 2.15 -12.35 14.77
N THR A 141 2.86 -11.22 14.79
CA THR A 141 2.30 -9.94 15.25
C THR A 141 1.83 -9.04 14.12
N GLY A 142 2.24 -9.30 12.87
CA GLY A 142 1.96 -8.45 11.71
C GLY A 142 2.71 -7.10 11.72
N GLU A 143 3.67 -6.94 12.63
CA GLU A 143 4.45 -5.72 12.76
C GLU A 143 5.59 -5.68 11.75
N VAL A 144 5.70 -4.59 10.99
CA VAL A 144 6.88 -4.27 10.19
C VAL A 144 7.98 -3.82 11.15
N VAL A 145 8.91 -4.75 11.44
CA VAL A 145 9.93 -4.59 12.48
C VAL A 145 11.20 -3.91 12.00
N ALA A 146 11.43 -3.92 10.68
CA ALA A 146 12.54 -3.23 10.05
C ALA A 146 12.23 -2.97 8.57
N ASP A 147 12.91 -2.00 7.99
CA ASP A 147 12.88 -1.73 6.55
C ASP A 147 14.25 -1.30 6.01
N VAL A 148 14.45 -1.51 4.71
CA VAL A 148 15.39 -0.77 3.88
C VAL A 148 14.54 0.19 3.07
N PHE A 149 14.77 1.49 3.18
CA PHE A 149 13.94 2.51 2.54
C PHE A 149 14.83 3.60 1.97
N SER A 150 15.01 3.62 0.64
CA SER A 150 15.87 4.60 -0.02
C SER A 150 15.44 4.84 -1.47
N ASN A 151 15.61 6.07 -1.95
CA ASN A 151 15.37 6.49 -3.32
C ASN A 151 16.67 6.74 -4.12
N ILE A 152 17.83 6.50 -3.51
CA ILE A 152 19.15 6.75 -4.10
C ILE A 152 20.02 5.50 -4.27
N VAL A 153 19.62 4.38 -3.67
CA VAL A 153 20.35 3.11 -3.81
C VAL A 153 20.06 2.45 -5.15
N SER A 154 21.11 1.91 -5.76
CA SER A 154 20.99 0.99 -6.90
C SER A 154 20.36 -0.34 -6.49
N GLU A 155 20.00 -1.18 -7.46
CA GLU A 155 19.41 -2.50 -7.23
C GLU A 155 20.41 -3.46 -6.54
N GLU A 156 21.70 -3.29 -6.83
CA GLU A 156 22.77 -4.08 -6.19
C GLU A 156 23.00 -3.65 -4.74
N GLU A 157 23.00 -2.34 -4.47
CA GLU A 157 23.09 -1.81 -3.10
C GLU A 157 21.85 -2.18 -2.29
N LEU A 158 20.65 -2.08 -2.88
CA LEU A 158 19.41 -2.54 -2.27
C LEU A 158 19.54 -4.03 -1.89
N ALA A 159 19.98 -4.88 -2.81
CA ALA A 159 20.19 -6.30 -2.51
C ALA A 159 21.20 -6.52 -1.38
N MET A 160 22.30 -5.76 -1.36
CA MET A 160 23.32 -5.85 -0.31
C MET A 160 22.77 -5.47 1.07
N HIS A 161 22.13 -4.31 1.19
CA HIS A 161 21.53 -3.84 2.44
C HIS A 161 20.42 -4.80 2.90
N SER A 162 19.55 -5.23 2.00
CA SER A 162 18.48 -6.17 2.30
C SER A 162 19.03 -7.52 2.75
N VAL A 163 20.02 -8.11 2.07
CA VAL A 163 20.60 -9.40 2.49
C VAL A 163 21.26 -9.30 3.86
N ASN A 164 21.96 -8.20 4.17
CA ASN A 164 22.57 -8.00 5.48
C ASN A 164 21.51 -7.88 6.58
N LEU A 165 20.46 -7.10 6.34
CA LEU A 165 19.33 -6.97 7.26
C LEU A 165 18.59 -8.31 7.45
N LEU A 166 18.32 -9.04 6.37
CA LEU A 166 17.66 -10.35 6.42
C LEU A 166 18.48 -11.38 7.19
N LYS A 167 19.82 -11.37 7.06
CA LYS A 167 20.70 -12.24 7.86
C LYS A 167 20.56 -11.95 9.36
N TYR A 168 20.45 -10.68 9.76
CA TYR A 168 20.20 -10.30 11.15
C TYR A 168 18.86 -10.83 11.69
N TYR A 169 17.82 -10.91 10.85
CA TYR A 169 16.51 -11.49 11.19
C TYR A 169 16.38 -13.00 10.91
N GLY A 170 17.50 -13.74 10.82
CA GLY A 170 17.48 -15.19 10.68
C GLY A 170 17.19 -15.71 9.26
N SER A 171 17.41 -14.87 8.24
CA SER A 171 17.21 -15.18 6.82
C SER A 171 15.78 -15.65 6.48
N PRO A 172 14.76 -14.80 6.66
CA PRO A 172 13.37 -15.18 6.42
C PRO A 172 13.05 -15.49 4.94
N LEU A 173 11.83 -15.92 4.63
CA LEU A 173 11.42 -15.96 3.22
C LEU A 173 11.39 -14.55 2.64
N TRP A 174 11.98 -14.36 1.46
CA TRP A 174 12.10 -13.05 0.81
C TRP A 174 11.42 -13.01 -0.56
N PHE A 175 10.37 -12.22 -0.67
CA PHE A 175 9.55 -12.02 -1.87
C PHE A 175 9.92 -10.70 -2.57
N ILE A 176 10.69 -10.78 -3.65
CA ILE A 176 11.04 -9.60 -4.46
C ILE A 176 10.04 -9.47 -5.60
N GLU A 177 9.54 -8.27 -5.91
CA GLU A 177 8.72 -8.06 -7.09
C GLU A 177 9.52 -8.43 -8.35
N ASP A 178 9.02 -9.33 -9.19
CA ASP A 178 9.66 -9.71 -10.46
C ASP A 178 9.26 -8.70 -11.56
N ASN A 179 9.74 -7.47 -11.40
CA ASN A 179 9.80 -6.46 -12.46
C ASN A 179 11.25 -6.34 -12.99
N ASP A 180 11.50 -5.45 -13.96
CA ASP A 180 12.83 -5.35 -14.60
C ASP A 180 13.97 -5.11 -13.59
N TRP A 181 13.75 -4.28 -12.56
CA TRP A 181 14.71 -3.97 -11.50
C TRP A 181 14.77 -5.06 -10.41
N GLY A 182 13.64 -5.69 -10.17
CA GLY A 182 13.49 -6.85 -9.30
C GLY A 182 14.39 -8.00 -9.70
N ARG A 183 14.47 -8.28 -11.01
CA ARG A 183 15.39 -9.30 -11.56
C ARG A 183 16.85 -9.02 -11.24
N SER A 184 17.28 -7.76 -11.37
CA SER A 184 18.64 -7.35 -10.98
C SER A 184 18.89 -7.56 -9.49
N THR A 185 17.92 -7.20 -8.65
CA THR A 185 17.98 -7.40 -7.20
C THR A 185 18.05 -8.90 -6.84
N ILE A 186 17.28 -9.76 -7.51
CA ILE A 186 17.32 -11.22 -7.34
C ILE A 186 18.70 -11.77 -7.72
N LEU A 187 19.25 -11.37 -8.88
CA LEU A 187 20.57 -11.83 -9.32
C LEU A 187 21.67 -11.39 -8.35
N ALA A 188 21.61 -10.15 -7.85
CA ALA A 188 22.54 -9.65 -6.84
C ALA A 188 22.42 -10.44 -5.53
N ALA A 189 21.20 -10.70 -5.06
CA ALA A 189 20.95 -11.52 -3.87
C ALA A 189 21.49 -12.95 -3.99
N MET A 190 21.38 -13.56 -5.19
CA MET A 190 21.96 -14.87 -5.48
C MET A 190 23.50 -14.85 -5.41
N ARG A 191 24.14 -13.78 -5.94
CA ARG A 191 25.60 -13.59 -5.82
C ARG A 191 26.04 -13.41 -4.36
N LEU A 192 25.19 -12.79 -3.54
CA LEU A 192 25.39 -12.66 -2.09
C LEU A 192 25.05 -13.94 -1.30
N HIS A 193 24.76 -15.03 -2.00
CA HIS A 193 24.44 -16.36 -1.45
C HIS A 193 23.19 -16.40 -0.57
N TYR A 194 22.21 -15.52 -0.82
CA TYR A 194 20.89 -15.67 -0.22
C TYR A 194 20.17 -16.90 -0.79
N LYS A 195 19.49 -17.68 0.05
CA LYS A 195 18.86 -18.96 -0.35
C LYS A 195 17.36 -19.02 -0.11
N ASN A 196 16.83 -18.23 0.82
CA ASN A 196 15.45 -18.35 1.29
C ASN A 196 14.52 -17.43 0.50
N PHE A 197 14.45 -17.62 -0.81
CA PHE A 197 13.54 -16.85 -1.64
C PHE A 197 12.09 -17.32 -1.52
N GLY A 198 11.16 -16.38 -1.66
CA GLY A 198 9.77 -16.64 -1.98
C GLY A 198 9.61 -16.99 -3.46
N TYR A 199 8.60 -17.80 -3.78
CA TYR A 199 8.35 -18.28 -5.14
C TYR A 199 6.88 -18.07 -5.53
N GLN A 200 6.67 -17.77 -6.80
CA GLN A 200 5.35 -17.58 -7.40
C GLN A 200 4.60 -18.90 -7.58
N ASP A 201 5.36 -19.98 -7.79
CA ASP A 201 4.84 -21.29 -8.15
C ASP A 201 5.23 -22.35 -7.10
N LYS A 202 4.35 -23.35 -6.94
CA LYS A 202 4.59 -24.47 -6.02
C LYS A 202 5.84 -25.29 -6.39
N ALA A 203 6.23 -25.29 -7.66
CA ALA A 203 7.42 -25.97 -8.14
C ALA A 203 8.73 -25.19 -7.88
N LYS A 204 8.64 -23.98 -7.32
CA LYS A 204 9.77 -23.12 -6.94
C LYS A 204 10.70 -22.80 -8.11
N THR A 205 10.12 -22.57 -9.29
CA THR A 205 10.86 -22.24 -10.51
C THR A 205 10.95 -20.74 -10.77
N LYS A 206 10.03 -19.95 -10.22
CA LYS A 206 9.93 -18.50 -10.40
C LYS A 206 10.09 -17.80 -9.06
N ILE A 207 11.26 -17.18 -8.86
CA ILE A 207 11.57 -16.40 -7.66
C ILE A 207 10.73 -15.12 -7.65
N GLY A 208 10.28 -14.69 -6.47
CA GLY A 208 9.60 -13.41 -6.28
C GLY A 208 8.08 -13.49 -6.39
N TYR A 209 7.45 -12.36 -6.70
CA TYR A 209 6.01 -12.25 -6.99
C TYR A 209 5.77 -11.37 -8.22
N HIS A 210 4.68 -11.62 -8.96
CA HIS A 210 4.23 -10.74 -10.04
C HIS A 210 2.95 -10.00 -9.64
N THR A 211 2.84 -8.76 -10.08
CA THR A 211 1.67 -7.90 -9.83
C THR A 211 0.54 -8.09 -10.86
N ILE A 212 0.80 -8.76 -11.99
CA ILE A 212 -0.13 -8.90 -13.11
C ILE A 212 -0.47 -10.39 -13.35
N GLY A 213 -1.75 -10.74 -13.16
CA GLY A 213 -2.36 -12.03 -13.55
C GLY A 213 -2.36 -13.14 -12.49
N GLY A 214 -3.52 -13.78 -12.28
CA GLY A 214 -3.74 -14.96 -11.41
C GLY A 214 -4.51 -14.69 -10.12
N ASP A 215 -4.85 -15.76 -9.38
CA ASP A 215 -5.55 -15.74 -8.07
C ASP A 215 -4.78 -14.99 -6.95
N SER A 216 -3.56 -14.54 -7.23
CA SER A 216 -2.66 -13.83 -6.32
C SER A 216 -2.24 -12.44 -6.86
N GLY A 217 -2.96 -11.91 -7.86
CA GLY A 217 -2.66 -10.62 -8.46
C GLY A 217 -2.95 -9.42 -7.54
N ARG A 218 -2.72 -8.21 -8.05
CA ARG A 218 -2.90 -6.94 -7.32
C ARG A 218 -4.24 -6.86 -6.58
N ASN A 219 -5.36 -7.27 -7.19
CA ASN A 219 -6.68 -7.21 -6.54
C ASN A 219 -6.80 -8.14 -5.32
N ALA A 220 -6.23 -9.35 -5.36
CA ALA A 220 -6.23 -10.27 -4.23
C ALA A 220 -5.33 -9.75 -3.09
N LEU A 221 -4.21 -9.12 -3.43
CA LEU A 221 -3.34 -8.43 -2.48
C LEU A 221 -4.10 -7.29 -1.79
N TRP A 222 -4.78 -6.43 -2.54
CA TRP A 222 -5.60 -5.36 -1.98
C TRP A 222 -6.75 -5.90 -1.12
N GLY A 223 -7.44 -6.95 -1.58
CA GLY A 223 -8.52 -7.61 -0.85
C GLY A 223 -8.09 -8.16 0.51
N SER A 224 -6.80 -8.51 0.67
CA SER A 224 -6.24 -8.96 1.94
C SER A 224 -5.62 -7.81 2.76
N LEU A 225 -4.97 -6.86 2.10
CA LEU A 225 -4.24 -5.76 2.74
C LEU A 225 -5.18 -4.73 3.38
N ILE A 226 -6.27 -4.38 2.69
CA ILE A 226 -7.28 -3.44 3.20
C ILE A 226 -7.85 -3.88 4.55
N PRO A 227 -8.44 -5.09 4.68
CA PRO A 227 -8.96 -5.53 5.98
C PRO A 227 -7.84 -5.72 7.01
N ALA A 228 -6.63 -6.10 6.60
CA ALA A 228 -5.51 -6.25 7.53
C ALA A 228 -5.10 -4.92 8.18
N ILE A 229 -4.99 -3.84 7.40
CA ILE A 229 -4.68 -2.49 7.93
C ILE A 229 -5.88 -1.95 8.72
N ASN A 230 -7.10 -2.10 8.20
CA ASN A 230 -8.30 -1.58 8.86
C ASN A 230 -8.52 -2.21 10.23
N ASN A 231 -8.21 -3.50 10.39
CA ASN A 231 -8.31 -4.23 11.65
C ASN A 231 -7.02 -4.20 12.48
N LYS A 232 -6.01 -3.38 12.09
CA LYS A 232 -4.73 -3.22 12.82
C LYS A 232 -3.96 -4.54 12.97
N ILE A 233 -4.16 -5.47 12.03
CA ILE A 233 -3.42 -6.74 11.95
C ILE A 233 -2.01 -6.47 11.44
N ILE A 234 -1.85 -5.56 10.47
CA ILE A 234 -0.54 -5.10 10.00
C ILE A 234 -0.24 -3.74 10.63
N LEU A 235 0.96 -3.59 11.19
CA LEU A 235 1.43 -2.37 11.85
C LEU A 235 2.71 -1.87 11.17
N VAL A 236 2.70 -0.61 10.73
CA VAL A 236 3.83 0.04 10.06
C VAL A 236 4.37 1.14 10.97
N TYR A 237 5.63 0.99 11.43
CA TYR A 237 6.26 1.98 12.31
C TYR A 237 6.94 3.12 11.56
N ASN A 238 7.30 2.92 10.29
CA ASN A 238 7.89 3.95 9.44
C ASN A 238 6.84 5.01 9.10
N LYS A 239 7.09 6.27 9.49
CA LYS A 239 6.20 7.39 9.17
C LYS A 239 6.03 7.61 7.67
N ALA A 240 7.12 7.58 6.90
CA ALA A 240 7.08 7.80 5.46
C ALA A 240 6.31 6.67 4.75
N GLY A 241 6.52 5.43 5.18
CA GLY A 241 5.78 4.27 4.70
C GLY A 241 4.28 4.37 5.03
N LEU A 242 3.93 4.71 6.27
CA LEU A 242 2.54 4.86 6.70
C LEU A 242 1.81 5.99 5.97
N LEU A 243 2.49 7.09 5.64
CA LEU A 243 1.91 8.20 4.88
C LEU A 243 1.47 7.79 3.46
N GLN A 244 1.97 6.69 2.90
CA GLN A 244 1.51 6.18 1.60
C GLN A 244 0.12 5.52 1.65
N PHE A 245 -0.41 5.27 2.85
CA PHE A 245 -1.76 4.70 3.05
C PHE A 245 -2.85 5.78 3.17
N PHE A 246 -2.48 7.06 3.31
CA PHE A 246 -3.40 8.21 3.41
C PHE A 246 -3.76 8.79 2.04
#